data_AF-A0A7K7JEQ0-F1
#
_entry.id   AF-A0A7K7JEQ0-F1
#
_cell.length_a   1.000
_cell.length_b   1.000
_cell.length_c   1.000
_cell.angle_alpha   90.00
_cell.angle_beta   90.00
_cell.angle_gamma   90.00
#
_symmetry.space_group_name_H-M   'P 1'
#
loop_
_entity.id
_entity.type
_entity.pdbx_description
1 polymer ?
#
loop_
_entity_poly.entity_id
_entity_poly.type
_entity_poly.pdbx_seq_one_letter_code
_entity_poly.pdbx_strand_id
1 'polypeptide(L)' 'LEHNLYSNIYGQNHIFKNILPAIKQNLLGLKTKNKPIGSWILCGPSGTGKTELAKILSKQLFGSENNLIRFDMSEYMEKH' A
#
# COMPACT_ATOMS: atom_id res chain seq x y z
N LEU A 1 12.46 4.29 1.83
CA LEU A 1 11.27 3.54 1.35
C LEU A 1 11.59 2.08 1.08
N GLU A 2 12.38 1.75 0.04
CA GLU A 2 12.64 0.34 -0.33
C GLU A 2 13.22 -0.49 0.81
N HIS A 3 14.32 -0.02 1.41
CA HIS A 3 14.96 -0.70 2.54
C HIS A 3 13.96 -1.04 3.66
N ASN A 4 13.11 -0.08 4.04
CA ASN A 4 12.08 -0.31 5.07
C ASN A 4 11.03 -1.32 4.64
N LEU A 5 10.66 -1.39 3.35
CA LEU A 5 9.71 -2.39 2.88
C LEU A 5 10.35 -3.79 2.90
N TYR A 6 11.57 -3.94 2.39
CA TYR A 6 12.31 -5.21 2.39
C TYR A 6 12.66 -5.70 3.80
N SER A 7 12.87 -4.79 4.76
CA SER A 7 13.19 -5.16 6.15
C SER A 7 11.98 -5.58 6.97
N ASN A 8 10.76 -5.27 6.53
CA ASN A 8 9.53 -5.60 7.25
C ASN A 8 8.68 -6.67 6.55
N ILE A 9 8.82 -6.83 5.23
CA ILE A 9 8.05 -7.79 4.45
C ILE A 9 9.02 -8.67 3.65
N TYR A 10 9.04 -9.95 4.01
CA TYR A 10 9.94 -10.94 3.44
C TYR A 10 9.26 -11.75 2.33
N GLY A 11 10.02 -12.09 1.28
CA GLY A 11 9.56 -12.98 0.21
C GLY A 11 8.61 -12.38 -0.82
N GLN A 12 8.21 -11.11 -0.67
CA GLN A 12 7.23 -10.44 -1.56
C GLN A 12 7.86 -9.42 -2.52
N ASN A 13 9.12 -9.64 -2.91
CA ASN A 13 9.91 -8.68 -3.70
C ASN A 13 9.22 -8.25 -5.01
N HIS A 14 8.42 -9.15 -5.62
CA HIS A 14 7.67 -8.86 -6.83
C HIS A 14 6.60 -7.77 -6.63
N ILE A 15 6.01 -7.68 -5.45
CA ILE A 15 5.03 -6.64 -5.11
C ILE A 15 5.71 -5.27 -5.11
N PHE A 16 6.90 -5.17 -4.52
CA PHE A 16 7.63 -3.90 -4.45
C PHE A 16 8.01 -3.40 -5.85
N LYS A 17 8.42 -4.30 -6.75
CA LYS A 17 8.71 -3.94 -8.16
C LYS A 17 7.52 -3.28 -8.86
N ASN A 18 6.29 -3.64 -8.50
CA ASN A 18 5.07 -3.07 -9.09
C ASN A 18 4.62 -1.76 -8.42
N ILE A 19 4.82 -1.62 -7.11
CA ILE A 19 4.31 -0.47 -6.33
C ILE A 19 5.30 0.70 -6.32
N LEU A 20 6.59 0.42 -6.14
CA LEU A 20 7.63 1.44 -5.95
C LEU A 20 7.76 2.45 -7.09
N PRO A 21 7.66 2.06 -8.39
CA PRO A 21 7.79 3.03 -9.48
C PRO A 21 6.76 4.14 -9.42
N ALA A 22 5.49 3.82 -9.15
CA ALA A 22 4.41 4.79 -9.06
C ALA A 22 4.59 5.74 -7.87
N ILE A 23 5.02 5.22 -6.72
CA ILE A 23 5.33 6.04 -5.54
C ILE A 23 6.49 6.99 -5.83
N LYS A 24 7.60 6.49 -6.41
CA LYS A 24 8.76 7.31 -6.76
C LYS A 24 8.41 8.43 -7.73
N GLN A 25 7.62 8.13 -8.76
CA GLN A 25 7.13 9.13 -9.71
C GLN A 25 6.33 10.23 -9.01
N ASN A 26 5.46 9.86 -8.06
CA ASN A 26 4.71 10.84 -7.28
C ASN A 26 5.61 11.72 -6.40
N LEU A 27 6.63 11.16 -5.75
CA LEU A 27 7.59 11.92 -4.93
C LEU A 27 8.43 12.90 -5.78
N LEU A 28 8.69 12.56 -7.04
CA LEU A 28 9.36 13.43 -8.00
C LEU A 28 8.42 14.47 -8.64
N GLY A 29 7.15 14.52 -8.24
CA GLY A 29 6.16 15.44 -8.79
C GLY A 29 5.68 15.07 -10.20
N LEU A 30 6.02 13.89 -10.71
CA LEU A 30 5.67 13.41 -12.06
C LEU A 30 4.25 12.79 -12.12
N LYS A 31 3.38 13.15 -11.18
CA LYS A 31 2.01 12.60 -11.10
C LYS A 31 1.09 13.23 -12.13
N THR A 32 0.19 12.45 -12.70
CA THR A 32 -0.93 12.99 -13.48
C THR A 32 -1.89 13.73 -12.54
N LYS A 33 -2.30 14.96 -12.92
CA LYS A 33 -3.34 15.69 -12.18
C LYS A 33 -4.62 14.85 -12.14
N ASN A 34 -5.33 14.88 -11.00
CA ASN A 34 -6.62 14.22 -10.78
C ASN A 34 -6.63 12.68 -10.87
N LYS A 35 -5.47 12.01 -10.73
CA LYS A 35 -5.40 10.55 -10.61
C LYS A 35 -4.76 10.13 -9.28
N PRO A 36 -5.17 8.99 -8.69
CA PRO A 36 -4.45 8.43 -7.56
C PRO A 36 -3.02 8.06 -7.95
N ILE A 37 -2.12 8.03 -6.97
CA ILE A 37 -0.71 7.60 -7.16
C ILE A 37 -0.67 6.19 -7.76
N GLY A 38 -1.54 5.31 -7.27
CA GLY A 38 -1.79 4.01 -7.82
C GLY A 38 -3.04 3.40 -7.17
N SER A 39 -3.60 2.41 -7.85
CA SER A 39 -4.68 1.57 -7.34
C SER A 39 -4.21 0.13 -7.47
N TRP A 40 -4.19 -0.59 -6.35
CA TRP A 40 -3.66 -1.94 -6.28
C TRP A 40 -4.65 -2.85 -5.55
N ILE A 41 -4.74 -4.09 -6.04
CA ILE A 41 -5.44 -5.18 -5.36
C ILE A 41 -4.38 -6.18 -4.94
N LEU A 42 -4.30 -6.46 -3.64
CA LEU A 42 -3.41 -7.48 -3.08
C LEU A 42 -4.24 -8.72 -2.80
N CYS A 43 -3.94 -9.84 -3.46
CA CYS A 43 -4.63 -11.11 -3.31
C CYS A 43 -3.69 -12.20 -2.78
N GLY A 44 -4.23 -13.13 -1.98
CA GLY A 44 -3.50 -14.29 -1.47
C GLY A 44 -4.01 -14.78 -0.11
N PRO A 45 -3.49 -15.91 0.40
CA PRO A 45 -3.92 -16.53 1.67
C PRO A 45 -3.88 -15.59 2.87
N SER A 46 -4.62 -15.89 3.94
CA SER A 46 -4.53 -15.12 5.19
C SER A 46 -3.11 -15.16 5.78
N GLY A 47 -2.71 -14.10 6.49
CA GLY A 47 -1.38 -14.02 7.12
C GLY A 47 -0.21 -13.65 6.19
N THR A 48 -0.42 -13.46 4.89
CA THR A 48 0.67 -13.17 3.94
C THR A 48 1.19 -11.72 3.93
N GLY A 49 0.71 -10.85 4.84
CA GLY A 49 1.20 -9.48 4.99
C GLY A 49 0.49 -8.41 4.14
N LYS A 50 -0.67 -8.70 3.54
CA LYS A 50 -1.44 -7.72 2.73
C LYS A 50 -1.79 -6.45 3.51
N THR A 51 -2.37 -6.61 4.70
CA THR A 51 -2.74 -5.48 5.58
C THR A 51 -1.51 -4.78 6.13
N GLU A 52 -0.46 -5.54 6.43
CA GLU A 52 0.79 -5.00 6.97
C GLU A 52 1.51 -4.10 5.95
N LEU A 53 1.49 -4.48 4.67
CA LEU A 53 2.01 -3.64 3.59
C LEU A 53 1.31 -2.28 3.53
N ALA A 54 -0.02 -2.23 3.69
CA ALA A 54 -0.76 -0.98 3.69
C ALA A 54 -0.35 -0.07 4.87
N LYS A 55 -0.17 -0.63 6.07
CA LYS A 55 0.29 0.11 7.25
C LYS A 55 1.70 0.67 7.07
N ILE A 56 2.65 -0.17 6.62
CA ILE A 56 4.03 0.26 6.39
C ILE A 56 4.08 1.35 5.33
N LEU A 57 3.32 1.23 4.23
CA LEU A 57 3.22 2.28 3.22
C LEU A 57 2.68 3.58 3.82
N SER A 58 1.64 3.51 4.65
CA SER A 58 1.11 4.69 5.35
C SER A 58 2.19 5.38 6.20
N LYS A 59 2.90 4.60 7.01
CA LYS A 59 4.00 5.10 7.84
C LYS A 59 5.12 5.73 7.02
N GLN A 60 5.51 5.10 5.91
CA GLN A 60 6.62 5.57 5.08
C GLN A 60 6.27 6.81 4.24
N LEU A 61 5.02 6.94 3.81
CA LEU A 61 4.58 8.04 2.94
C LEU A 61 4.00 9.23 3.71
N PHE A 62 3.38 8.97 4.85
CA PHE A 62 2.64 9.97 5.61
C PHE A 62 3.11 10.08 7.08
N GLY A 63 4.17 9.37 7.47
CA GLY A 63 4.82 9.50 8.77
C GLY A 63 4.18 8.71 9.91
N SER A 64 2.97 8.16 9.72
CA SER A 64 2.28 7.37 10.75
C SER A 64 1.36 6.32 10.13
N GLU A 65 1.23 5.18 10.78
CA GLU A 65 0.23 4.16 10.41
C GLU A 65 -1.19 4.68 10.59
N ASN A 66 -1.41 5.60 11.55
CA ASN A 66 -2.72 6.19 11.85
C ASN A 66 -3.26 7.07 10.72
N ASN A 67 -2.42 7.44 9.75
CA ASN A 67 -2.86 8.15 8.55
C ASN A 67 -3.49 7.21 7.51
N LEU A 68 -3.52 5.91 7.78
CA LEU A 68 -4.24 4.93 6.97
C LEU A 68 -5.74 5.04 7.23
N ILE A 69 -6.49 5.56 6.26
CA ILE A 69 -7.94 5.46 6.26
C ILE A 69 -8.29 4.02 5.90
N ARG A 70 -8.87 3.28 6.85
CA ARG A 70 -9.24 1.87 6.71
C ARG A 70 -10.76 1.74 6.75
N PHE A 71 -11.29 1.01 5.78
CA PHE A 71 -12.68 0.57 5.76
C PHE A 71 -12.71 -0.94 5.96
N ASP A 72 -13.53 -1.44 6.88
CA ASP A 72 -13.74 -2.87 7.04
C ASP A 72 -14.87 -3.32 6.10
N MET A 73 -14.50 -4.01 5.02
CA MET A 73 -15.48 -4.44 4.01
C MET A 73 -16.46 -5.48 4.56
N SER A 74 -16.16 -6.14 5.68
CA SER A 74 -17.10 -7.10 6.29
C SER A 74 -18.35 -6.41 6.85
N GLU A 75 -18.25 -5.14 7.23
CA GLU A 75 -19.38 -4.32 7.70
C GLU A 75 -20.36 -3.95 6.58
N TYR A 76 -19.97 -4.12 5.32
CA TYR A 76 -20.76 -3.76 4.13
C TYR A 76 -21.30 -4.97 3.36
N MET A 77 -21.36 -6.14 3.99
CA MET A 77 -21.79 -7.37 3.33
C MET A 77 -23.31 -7.46 3.12
N GLU A 78 -24.10 -6.77 3.94
CA GLU A 78 -25.56 -6.78 3.81
C GLU A 78 -26.02 -5.79 2.74
N LYS A 79 -26.96 -6.25 1.90
CA LYS A 79 -27.67 -5.36 0.99
C LYS A 79 -28.67 -4.55 1.82
N HIS A 80 -28.39 -3.26 2.03
CA HIS A 80 -29.41 -2.30 2.42
C HIS A 80 -30.43 -2.11 1.29
#